data_AF-A0A953BQC7-F1
#
_entry.id   AF-A0A953BQC7-F1
#
_cell.length_a   1.000
_cell.length_b   1.000
_cell.length_c   1.000
_cell.angle_alpha   90.00
_cell.angle_beta   90.00
_cell.angle_gamma   90.00
#
_symmetry.space_group_name_H-M   'P 1'
#
loop_
_entity.id
_entity.type
_entity.pdbx_description
1 polymer ?
#
loop_
_entity_poly.entity_id
_entity_poly.type
_entity_poly.pdbx_seq_one_letter_code
_entity_poly.pdbx_strand_id
1 'polypeptide(L)' 'MARLIRHEATGPVKIDPATWPRDEQGNLKPIFVCACGLSQNFPFCDGAHKSCRASEAADKLYLYDRDRRTVIDTRDDA' A
#
# COMPACT_ATOMS: atom_id res chain seq x y z
N MET A 1 -1.49 -7.98 -21.98
CA MET A 1 -1.09 -9.12 -21.15
C MET A 1 -1.31 -8.75 -19.69
N ALA A 2 -2.25 -9.40 -19.00
CA ALA A 2 -2.41 -9.21 -17.56
C ALA A 2 -1.39 -10.10 -16.84
N ARG A 3 -0.71 -9.54 -15.83
CA ARG A 3 0.18 -10.30 -14.94
C ARG A 3 -0.46 -10.32 -13.57
N LEU A 4 -0.55 -11.51 -12.97
CA LEU A 4 -0.92 -11.66 -11.57
C LEU A 4 0.32 -11.35 -10.72
N ILE A 5 0.22 -10.34 -9.86
CA ILE A 5 1.28 -9.97 -8.91
C ILE A 5 0.74 -10.26 -7.51
N ARG A 6 1.43 -11.12 -6.76
CA ARG A 6 1.12 -11.36 -5.34
C ARG A 6 1.69 -10.20 -4.51
N HIS A 7 0.86 -9.55 -3.71
CA HIS A 7 1.28 -8.50 -2.78
C HIS A 7 1.66 -9.13 -1.44
N GLU A 8 2.95 -9.21 -1.12
CA GLU A 8 3.46 -9.80 0.13
C GLU A 8 3.55 -8.80 1.29
N ALA A 9 3.26 -7.51 1.03
CA ALA A 9 3.36 -6.44 2.02
C ALA A 9 2.03 -5.71 2.19
N THR A 10 1.54 -5.64 3.43
CA THR A 10 0.27 -4.99 3.79
C THR A 10 0.45 -3.54 4.27
N GLY A 11 1.69 -3.05 4.35
CA GLY A 11 2.01 -1.74 4.91
C GLY A 11 3.04 -0.96 4.08
N PRO A 12 3.16 0.35 4.31
CA PRO A 12 4.13 1.17 3.60
C PRO A 12 5.56 0.96 4.12
N VAL A 13 6.53 1.16 3.24
CA VAL A 13 7.95 1.20 3.61
C VAL A 13 8.31 2.62 4.03
N LYS A 14 8.81 2.77 5.25
CA LYS A 14 9.34 4.05 5.76
C LYS A 14 10.78 4.21 5.28
N ILE A 15 11.06 5.33 4.64
CA ILE A 15 12.40 5.74 4.22
C ILE A 15 12.78 6.95 5.07
N ASP A 16 13.77 6.76 5.94
CA ASP A 16 14.35 7.82 6.75
C ASP A 16 15.46 8.52 5.96
N PRO A 17 15.30 9.81 5.57
CA PRO A 17 16.29 10.49 4.75
C PRO A 17 17.51 10.90 5.57
N ALA A 18 18.71 10.74 4.99
CA ALA A 18 19.96 11.17 5.63
C ALA A 18 20.24 12.67 5.48
N THR A 19 19.82 13.28 4.36
CA THR A 19 20.17 14.69 4.05
C THR A 19 19.05 15.46 3.35
N TRP A 20 18.22 14.75 2.59
CA TRP A 20 17.14 15.27 1.77
C TRP A 20 16.06 14.19 1.60
N PRO A 21 14.75 14.51 1.54
CA PRO A 21 14.13 15.84 1.48
C PRO A 21 13.93 16.51 2.85
N ARG A 22 13.78 17.85 2.82
CA ARG A 22 13.51 18.68 4.00
C ARG A 22 12.13 19.35 3.91
N ASP A 23 11.51 19.61 5.05
CA ASP A 23 10.31 20.46 5.14
C ASP A 23 10.65 21.96 5.08
N GLU A 24 9.61 22.79 5.09
CA GLU A 24 9.72 24.26 5.07
C GLU A 24 10.45 24.82 6.32
N GLN A 25 10.49 24.07 7.42
CA GLN A 25 11.24 24.41 8.64
C GLN A 25 12.67 23.83 8.65
N GLY A 26 13.09 23.14 7.58
CA GLY A 26 14.42 22.57 7.43
C GLY A 26 14.64 21.22 8.11
N ASN A 27 13.62 20.59 8.70
CA ASN A 27 13.76 19.25 9.28
C ASN A 27 13.69 18.17 8.20
N LEU A 28 14.26 17.00 8.52
CA LEU A 28 14.26 15.83 7.62
C LEU A 28 12.85 15.25 7.54
N LYS A 29 12.32 15.14 6.32
CA LYS A 29 10.95 14.68 6.08
C LYS A 29 10.94 13.19 5.69
N PRO A 30 10.48 12.27 6.56
CA PRO A 30 10.40 10.86 6.21
C PRO A 30 9.40 10.62 5.07
N ILE A 31 9.75 9.71 4.17
CA ILE A 31 8.91 9.32 3.04
C ILE A 31 8.31 7.94 3.33
N PHE A 32 7.03 7.77 2.98
CA PHE A 32 6.34 6.50 3.07
C PHE A 32 5.96 6.03 1.67
N VAL A 33 6.52 4.91 1.24
CA VAL A 33 6.27 4.30 -0.07
C VAL A 33 5.22 3.21 0.09
N CYS A 34 4.19 3.22 -0.76
CA CYS A 34 3.13 2.22 -0.75
C CYS A 34 3.69 0.85 -1.17
N ALA A 35 3.46 -0.18 -0.34
CA ALA A 35 3.69 -1.58 -0.73
C ALA A 35 2.41 -2.42 -0.76
N CYS A 36 1.28 -1.89 -0.24
CA CYS A 36 -0.01 -2.59 -0.22
C CYS A 36 -0.76 -2.60 -1.56
N GLY A 37 -0.30 -1.83 -2.57
CA GLY A 37 -0.94 -1.77 -3.90
C GLY A 37 -2.24 -0.95 -3.99
N LEU A 38 -2.87 -0.62 -2.87
CA LEU A 38 -4.17 0.07 -2.83
C LEU A 38 -4.10 1.61 -2.86
N SER A 39 -2.90 2.19 -2.86
CA SER A 39 -2.80 3.66 -2.83
C SER A 39 -3.24 4.29 -4.16
N GLN A 40 -4.13 5.26 -4.05
CA GLN A 40 -4.56 6.13 -5.14
C GLN A 40 -3.48 7.16 -5.52
N ASN A 41 -2.56 7.48 -4.60
CA ASN A 41 -1.41 8.36 -4.84
C ASN A 41 -0.09 7.59 -5.02
N PHE A 42 -0.16 6.41 -5.65
CA PHE A 42 1.03 5.59 -5.93
C PHE A 42 2.10 6.41 -6.68
N PRO A 43 3.38 6.36 -6.26
CA PRO A 43 4.03 5.39 -5.37
C PRO A 43 3.97 5.70 -3.87
N PHE A 44 3.39 6.81 -3.45
CA PHE A 44 3.40 7.24 -2.05
C PHE A 44 2.27 6.60 -1.25
N CYS A 45 2.46 6.49 0.06
CA CYS A 45 1.41 6.03 0.95
C CYS A 45 0.41 7.16 1.23
N ASP A 46 -0.87 6.91 0.96
CA ASP A 46 -2.02 7.78 1.29
C ASP A 46 -2.86 7.27 2.48
N GLY A 47 -2.50 6.11 3.03
CA GLY A 47 -3.20 5.50 4.17
C GLY A 47 -4.20 4.39 3.80
N ALA A 48 -4.42 4.09 2.51
CA ALA A 48 -5.30 3.01 2.06
C ALA A 48 -4.94 1.63 2.64
N HIS A 49 -3.66 1.43 2.99
CA HIS A 49 -3.15 0.21 3.62
C HIS A 49 -3.88 -0.17 4.93
N LYS A 50 -4.49 0.80 5.63
CA LYS A 50 -5.21 0.54 6.88
C LYS A 50 -6.46 -0.31 6.65
N SER A 51 -7.14 -0.11 5.53
CA SER A 51 -8.31 -0.91 5.16
C SER A 51 -7.89 -2.35 4.89
N CYS A 52 -6.83 -2.55 4.10
CA CYS A 52 -6.22 -3.86 3.83
C CYS A 52 -5.90 -4.62 5.14
N ARG A 53 -5.20 -3.99 6.09
CA ARG A 53 -4.85 -4.66 7.37
C ARG A 53 -6.06 -5.06 8.22
N ALA A 54 -7.19 -4.37 8.09
CA ALA A 54 -8.41 -4.69 8.85
C ALA A 54 -9.26 -5.78 8.19
N SER A 55 -9.27 -5.85 6.85
CA SER A 55 -10.17 -6.73 6.09
C SER A 55 -9.51 -7.97 5.52
N GLU A 56 -8.16 -8.02 5.47
CA GLU A 56 -7.43 -9.11 4.81
C GLU A 56 -6.88 -10.15 5.79
N ALA A 57 -7.21 -11.42 5.52
CA ALA A 57 -6.61 -12.59 6.14
C ALA A 57 -5.46 -13.13 5.28
N ALA A 58 -4.45 -13.72 5.91
CA ALA A 58 -3.21 -14.16 5.25
C ALA A 58 -3.44 -15.21 4.13
N ASP A 59 -4.44 -16.07 4.26
CA ASP A 59 -4.71 -17.18 3.32
C ASP A 59 -5.82 -16.85 2.31
N LYS A 60 -6.08 -15.56 2.04
CA LYS A 60 -7.15 -15.13 1.14
C LYS A 60 -6.66 -14.14 0.10
N LEU A 61 -7.16 -14.33 -1.12
CA LEU A 61 -6.98 -13.42 -2.24
C LEU A 61 -8.18 -12.48 -2.33
N TYR A 62 -7.90 -11.18 -2.31
CA TYR A 62 -8.90 -10.12 -2.39
C TYR A 62 -8.86 -9.47 -3.77
N LEU A 63 -9.99 -9.49 -4.48
CA LEU A 63 -10.16 -8.74 -5.72
C LEU A 63 -10.79 -7.39 -5.38
N TYR A 64 -10.07 -6.32 -5.67
CA TYR A 64 -10.56 -4.97 -5.50
C TYR A 64 -11.19 -4.41 -6.78
N ASP A 65 -12.08 -3.43 -6.62
CA ASP A 65 -12.57 -2.61 -7.73
C ASP A 65 -11.44 -1.84 -8.42
N ARG A 66 -11.70 -1.31 -9.62
CA ARG A 66 -10.76 -0.42 -10.35
C ARG A 66 -10.27 0.75 -9.50
N ASP A 67 -11.12 1.28 -8.63
CA ASP A 67 -10.75 2.37 -7.72
C ASP A 67 -9.99 1.91 -6.46
N ARG A 68 -9.80 0.60 -6.26
CA ARG A 68 -9.07 0.02 -5.10
C ARG A 68 -9.64 0.40 -3.72
N ARG A 69 -10.93 0.71 -3.67
CA ARG A 69 -11.65 1.13 -2.44
C ARG A 69 -12.46 0.03 -1.78
N THR A 70 -12.98 -0.90 -2.58
CA THR A 70 -13.90 -1.94 -2.13
C THR A 70 -13.44 -3.30 -2.64
N VAL A 71 -13.65 -4.32 -1.80
CA VAL A 71 -13.46 -5.73 -2.17
C VAL A 71 -14.70 -6.19 -2.93
N ILE A 72 -14.51 -6.68 -4.14
CA ILE A 72 -15.57 -7.25 -4.99
C ILE A 72 -15.70 -8.76 -4.77
N ASP A 73 -14.56 -9.44 -4.61
CA ASP A 73 -14.51 -10.90 -4.50
C ASP A 73 -13.39 -11.32 -3.53
N THR A 74 -13.59 -12.44 -2.86
CA THR A 74 -12.59 -13.03 -1.95
C THR A 74 -12.50 -14.52 -2.24
N ARG A 75 -11.29 -15.01 -2.42
CA ARG A 75 -11.00 -16.42 -2.72
C ARG A 75 -9.98 -16.94 -1.72
N ASP A 76 -9.99 -18.24 -1.47
CA ASP A 76 -8.93 -18.86 -0.68
C ASP A 76 -7.65 -18.95 -1.54
N ASP A 77 -6.50 -18.60 -0.96
CA ASP A 77 -5.18 -18.77 -1.57
C ASP A 77 -4.75 -20.23 -1.33
N ALA A 78 -5.15 -21.13 -2.23
CA ALA A 78 -4.81 -22.56 -2.19
C ALA A 78 -3.49 -22.88 -2.90
#